data_AF-A0A7W0PPM2-F1
#
_entry.id   AF-A0A7W0PPM2-F1
#
_cell.length_a   1.000
_cell.length_b   1.000
_cell.length_c   1.000
_cell.angle_alpha   90.00
_cell.angle_beta   90.00
_cell.angle_gamma   90.00
#
_symmetry.space_group_name_H-M   'P 1'
#
loop_
_entity.id
_entity.type
_entity.pdbx_description
1 polymer ?
#
loop_
_entity_poly.entity_id
_entity_poly.type
_entity_poly.pdbx_seq_one_letter_code
_entity_poly.pdbx_strand_id
1 'polypeptide(L)'
;MNERMKQRLIDPFVLPLIVIGITVGLIMTMGETLLAMFQPGDTKDRLDRPELWGALVLAIAIIGIAGFLATRPQGTTGPLERDVVIGKRPFFEEPLPPIETRARTGQPGQVADIQPGFTLYAQNGALAEVVGMLPGASDFGKRFAGFIYGKGLYGASDELWIPFEAVMTVYPETRSAFLAIKGDETEHFGWNVPPESVRRGPARRPDETL
;
A
#
# COMPACT_ATOMS: atom_id res chain seq x y z
N MET A 1 -20.04 -26.00 -15.19
CA MET A 1 -18.70 -25.50 -15.57
C MET A 1 -18.35 -24.36 -14.62
N ASN A 2 -17.37 -24.56 -13.73
CA ASN A 2 -17.18 -23.78 -12.49
C ASN A 2 -16.82 -22.31 -12.74
N GLU A 3 -17.48 -21.38 -12.03
CA GLU A 3 -17.25 -19.92 -12.13
C GLU A 3 -15.80 -19.49 -11.93
N ARG A 4 -15.03 -20.21 -11.10
CA ARG A 4 -13.60 -19.95 -10.89
C ARG A 4 -12.75 -20.14 -12.15
N MET A 5 -13.20 -20.98 -13.09
CA MET A 5 -12.51 -21.22 -14.36
C MET A 5 -12.83 -20.10 -15.36
N LYS A 6 -14.04 -19.54 -15.31
CA LYS A 6 -14.45 -18.36 -16.10
C LYS A 6 -13.67 -17.11 -15.67
N GLN A 7 -13.54 -16.87 -14.36
CA GLN A 7 -12.79 -15.71 -13.84
C GLN A 7 -11.27 -15.78 -14.08
N ARG A 8 -10.67 -16.96 -14.13
CA ARG A 8 -9.21 -17.09 -14.32
C ARG A 8 -8.76 -17.19 -15.78
N LEU A 9 -9.61 -17.67 -16.68
CA LEU A 9 -9.23 -17.92 -18.08
C LEU A 9 -10.02 -17.07 -19.09
N ILE A 10 -11.27 -16.70 -18.78
CA ILE A 10 -12.14 -16.02 -19.74
C ILE A 10 -12.06 -14.50 -19.53
N ASP A 11 -12.16 -14.02 -18.29
CA ASP A 11 -12.11 -12.58 -18.00
C ASP A 11 -10.80 -11.86 -18.43
N PRO A 12 -9.58 -12.43 -18.28
CA PRO A 12 -8.36 -11.72 -18.70
C PRO A 12 -8.20 -11.59 -20.22
N PHE A 13 -8.91 -12.40 -21.02
CA PHE A 13 -8.87 -12.31 -22.49
C PHE A 13 -10.09 -11.60 -23.07
N VAL A 14 -11.27 -11.78 -22.46
CA VAL A 14 -12.52 -11.18 -22.95
C VAL A 14 -12.57 -9.69 -22.66
N LEU A 15 -12.13 -9.25 -21.48
CA LEU A 15 -12.13 -7.83 -21.13
C LEU A 15 -11.26 -6.98 -22.09
N PRO A 16 -9.99 -7.31 -22.40
CA PRO A 16 -9.22 -6.56 -23.39
C PRO A 16 -9.86 -6.60 -24.77
N LEU A 17 -10.44 -7.73 -25.18
CA LEU A 17 -11.05 -7.85 -26.50
C LEU A 17 -12.31 -6.97 -26.63
N ILE A 18 -13.10 -6.85 -25.57
CA ILE A 18 -14.23 -5.92 -25.48
C ILE A 18 -13.75 -4.48 -25.50
N VAL A 19 -12.74 -4.12 -24.70
CA VAL A 19 -12.19 -2.76 -24.67
C VAL A 19 -11.63 -2.36 -26.04
N ILE A 20 -10.86 -3.24 -26.68
CA ILE A 20 -10.36 -3.02 -28.05
C ILE A 20 -11.53 -2.83 -29.02
N GLY A 21 -12.57 -3.68 -28.95
CA GLY A 21 -13.75 -3.55 -29.79
C GLY A 21 -14.47 -2.21 -29.62
N ILE A 22 -14.66 -1.77 -28.37
CA ILE A 22 -15.26 -0.46 -28.05
C ILE A 22 -14.39 0.68 -28.56
N THR A 23 -13.06 0.61 -28.36
CA THR A 23 -12.14 1.64 -28.82
C THR A 23 -12.09 1.73 -30.34
N VAL A 24 -12.01 0.61 -31.06
CA VAL A 24 -12.06 0.58 -32.52
C VAL A 24 -13.38 1.13 -33.03
N GLY A 25 -14.49 0.75 -32.39
CA GLY A 25 -15.82 1.27 -32.70
C GLY A 25 -15.88 2.79 -32.57
N LEU A 26 -15.38 3.34 -31.46
CA LEU A 26 -15.28 4.79 -31.20
C LEU A 26 -14.41 5.51 -32.23
N ILE A 27 -13.25 4.96 -32.58
CA ILE A 27 -12.34 5.53 -33.59
C ILE A 27 -13.04 5.57 -34.95
N MET A 28 -13.71 4.48 -35.34
CA MET A 28 -14.46 4.42 -36.60
C MET A 28 -15.63 5.41 -36.61
N THR A 29 -16.41 5.50 -35.53
CA THR A 29 -17.53 6.46 -35.48
C THR A 29 -17.05 7.90 -35.50
N MET A 30 -15.99 8.23 -34.76
CA MET A 30 -15.38 9.57 -34.81
C MET A 30 -14.81 9.88 -36.20
N GLY A 31 -14.13 8.92 -36.82
CA GLY A 31 -13.62 9.06 -38.19
C GLY A 31 -14.74 9.30 -39.21
N GLU A 32 -15.81 8.52 -39.15
CA GLU A 32 -16.94 8.63 -40.06
C GLU A 32 -17.75 9.91 -39.84
N THR A 33 -17.97 10.33 -38.59
CA THR A 33 -18.62 11.62 -38.28
C THR A 33 -17.78 12.81 -38.70
N LEU A 34 -16.46 12.75 -38.55
CA LEU A 34 -15.56 13.78 -39.07
C LEU A 34 -15.57 13.79 -40.59
N LEU A 35 -15.47 12.64 -41.25
CA LEU A 35 -15.53 12.54 -42.72
C LEU A 35 -16.87 13.00 -43.29
N ALA A 36 -17.98 12.74 -42.61
CA ALA A 36 -19.31 13.22 -42.97
C ALA A 36 -19.44 14.75 -42.85
N MET A 37 -18.64 15.38 -41.99
CA MET A 37 -18.57 16.84 -41.86
C MET A 37 -17.64 17.52 -42.90
N PHE A 38 -16.84 16.77 -43.66
CA PHE A 38 -15.94 17.31 -44.69
C PHE A 38 -16.46 17.00 -46.10
N GLN A 39 -16.63 18.04 -46.93
CA GLN A 39 -17.21 17.91 -48.27
C GLN A 39 -16.30 17.11 -49.25
N PRO A 40 -16.89 16.29 -50.14
CA PRO A 40 -16.16 15.46 -51.09
C PRO A 40 -15.62 16.32 -52.25
N GLY A 41 -14.33 16.61 -52.24
CA GLY A 41 -13.69 17.39 -53.31
C GLY A 41 -12.21 17.70 -53.08
N ASP A 42 -11.77 17.78 -51.83
CA ASP A 42 -10.38 18.17 -51.45
C ASP A 42 -9.63 17.05 -50.69
N THR A 43 -10.16 15.82 -50.76
CA THR A 43 -9.97 14.79 -49.71
C THR A 43 -8.85 13.78 -49.96
N LYS A 44 -8.48 13.51 -51.22
CA LYS A 44 -7.49 12.44 -51.51
C LYS A 44 -6.06 12.79 -51.09
N ASP A 45 -5.63 14.04 -51.28
CA ASP A 45 -4.24 14.45 -51.00
C ASP A 45 -3.95 14.81 -49.53
N ARG A 46 -4.98 14.95 -48.68
CA ARG A 46 -4.80 15.33 -47.26
C ARG A 46 -4.92 14.18 -46.28
N LEU A 47 -5.70 13.14 -46.60
CA LEU A 47 -5.83 11.93 -45.77
C LEU A 47 -4.66 10.95 -45.97
N ASP A 48 -4.00 10.98 -47.14
CA ASP A 48 -2.84 10.13 -47.43
C ASP A 48 -1.51 10.69 -46.88
N ARG A 49 -1.62 11.69 -46.00
CA ARG A 49 -0.47 12.30 -45.34
C ARG A 49 0.21 11.26 -44.44
N PRO A 50 1.49 10.93 -44.66
CA PRO A 50 2.19 9.90 -43.91
C PRO A 50 2.24 10.21 -42.40
N GLU A 51 2.11 11.49 -42.02
CA GLU A 51 2.05 11.93 -40.64
C GLU A 51 0.79 11.45 -39.91
N LEU A 52 -0.35 11.33 -40.61
CA LEU A 52 -1.59 10.82 -40.03
C LEU A 52 -1.49 9.32 -39.76
N TRP A 53 -0.86 8.57 -40.65
CA TRP A 53 -0.56 7.15 -40.44
C TRP A 53 0.40 6.93 -39.28
N GLY A 54 1.42 7.80 -39.13
CA GLY A 54 2.32 7.79 -37.99
C GLY A 54 1.59 8.04 -36.67
N ALA A 55 0.72 9.06 -36.62
CA ALA A 55 -0.09 9.38 -35.44
C ALA A 55 -1.06 8.23 -35.07
N LEU A 56 -1.68 7.60 -36.06
CA LEU A 56 -2.58 6.46 -35.86
C LEU A 56 -1.84 5.25 -35.27
N VAL A 57 -0.69 4.87 -35.84
CA VAL A 57 0.12 3.75 -35.34
C VAL A 57 0.60 4.01 -33.91
N LEU A 58 1.03 5.24 -33.62
CA LEU A 58 1.46 5.62 -32.27
C LEU A 58 0.31 5.58 -31.27
N ALA A 59 -0.88 6.06 -31.64
CA ALA A 59 -2.07 6.00 -30.79
C ALA A 59 -2.46 4.54 -30.49
N ILE A 60 -2.47 3.67 -31.50
CA ILE A 60 -2.73 2.23 -31.33
C ILE A 60 -1.67 1.59 -30.42
N ALA A 61 -0.40 1.94 -30.58
CA ALA A 61 0.68 1.43 -29.73
C ALA A 61 0.49 1.85 -28.25
N ILE A 62 0.17 3.12 -27.99
CA ILE A 62 -0.08 3.64 -26.64
C ILE A 62 -1.29 2.93 -26.01
N ILE A 63 -2.39 2.79 -26.75
CA ILE A 63 -3.59 2.10 -26.28
C ILE A 63 -3.30 0.62 -26.02
N GLY A 64 -2.53 -0.03 -26.88
CA GLY A 64 -2.11 -1.41 -26.71
C GLY A 64 -1.24 -1.62 -25.46
N ILE A 65 -0.28 -0.72 -25.22
CA ILE A 65 0.56 -0.74 -24.02
C ILE A 65 -0.28 -0.46 -22.77
N ALA A 66 -1.15 0.54 -22.79
CA ALA A 66 -2.00 0.88 -21.66
C ALA A 66 -3.01 -0.23 -21.35
N GLY A 67 -3.64 -0.83 -22.36
CA GLY A 67 -4.54 -1.98 -22.22
C GLY A 67 -3.82 -3.24 -21.72
N PHE A 68 -2.58 -3.46 -22.19
CA PHE A 68 -1.74 -4.54 -21.68
C PHE A 68 -1.36 -4.33 -20.21
N LEU A 69 -1.02 -3.10 -19.80
CA LEU A 69 -0.77 -2.78 -18.40
C LEU A 69 -2.05 -2.91 -17.55
N ALA A 70 -3.20 -2.50 -18.07
CA ALA A 70 -4.48 -2.53 -17.34
C ALA A 70 -5.09 -3.93 -17.17
N THR A 71 -4.79 -4.88 -18.05
CA THR A 71 -5.33 -6.26 -17.99
C THR A 71 -4.42 -7.25 -17.28
N ARG A 72 -3.30 -6.78 -16.74
CA ARG A 72 -2.38 -7.62 -15.97
C ARG A 72 -2.87 -7.78 -14.53
N PRO A 73 -2.65 -8.96 -13.93
CA PRO A 73 -2.99 -9.20 -12.53
C PRO A 73 -2.17 -8.27 -11.62
N GLN A 74 -2.86 -7.60 -10.71
CA GLN A 74 -2.26 -6.75 -9.67
C GLN A 74 -1.14 -7.49 -8.95
N GLY A 75 0.05 -6.88 -8.85
CA GLY A 75 1.23 -7.40 -8.17
C GLY A 75 2.37 -7.86 -9.08
N THR A 76 2.28 -7.69 -10.41
CA THR A 76 3.32 -8.13 -11.36
C THR A 76 4.22 -7.01 -11.85
N THR A 77 3.88 -5.75 -11.58
CA THR A 77 4.61 -4.57 -12.08
C THR A 77 5.51 -3.96 -11.00
N GLY A 78 6.19 -4.80 -10.22
CA GLY A 78 7.22 -4.43 -9.25
C GLY A 78 7.10 -3.02 -8.63
N PRO A 79 8.03 -2.08 -8.91
CA PRO A 79 8.09 -0.77 -8.26
C PRO A 79 6.96 0.21 -8.63
N LEU A 80 6.15 -0.06 -9.67
CA LEU A 80 5.10 0.85 -10.14
C LEU A 80 3.74 0.62 -9.48
N GLU A 81 3.53 -0.55 -8.88
CA GLU A 81 2.31 -0.93 -8.14
C GLU A 81 2.50 -0.86 -6.62
N ARG A 82 3.66 -0.34 -6.16
CA ARG A 82 3.87 -0.12 -4.74
C ARG A 82 2.87 0.91 -4.26
N ASP A 83 2.08 0.55 -3.24
CA ASP A 83 1.36 1.53 -2.44
C ASP A 83 2.39 2.55 -1.96
N VAL A 84 2.38 3.74 -2.57
CA VAL A 84 3.23 4.85 -2.15
C VAL A 84 2.66 5.32 -0.82
N VAL A 85 3.12 4.67 0.23
CA VAL A 85 2.85 5.06 1.60
C VAL A 85 3.58 6.36 1.84
N ILE A 86 2.82 7.42 2.13
CA ILE A 86 3.35 8.74 2.50
C ILE A 86 4.11 8.57 3.82
N GLY A 87 5.43 8.43 3.71
CA GLY A 87 6.39 8.28 4.79
C GLY A 87 7.80 8.42 4.20
N LYS A 88 8.82 8.65 5.05
CA LYS A 88 10.20 8.95 4.63
C LYS A 88 10.98 7.76 4.05
N ARG A 89 10.35 6.82 3.34
CA ARG A 89 11.06 5.71 2.71
C ARG A 89 11.53 6.06 1.30
N PRO A 90 12.84 5.92 0.99
CA PRO A 90 13.32 6.05 -0.37
C PRO A 90 12.80 4.88 -1.22
N PHE A 91 12.47 5.16 -2.48
CA PHE A 91 11.83 4.26 -3.44
C PHE A 91 12.61 2.95 -3.72
N PHE A 92 13.85 2.84 -3.24
CA PHE A 92 14.78 1.72 -3.53
C PHE A 92 15.14 0.90 -2.29
N GLU A 93 14.45 1.09 -1.17
CA GLU A 93 14.70 0.30 0.03
C GLU A 93 14.19 -1.14 -0.13
N GLU A 94 14.96 -2.10 0.39
CA GLU A 94 14.63 -3.53 0.34
C GLU A 94 13.30 -3.79 1.07
N PRO A 95 12.42 -4.64 0.50
CA PRO A 95 11.15 -4.96 1.15
C PRO A 95 11.41 -5.56 2.53
N LEU A 96 10.57 -5.17 3.50
CA LEU A 96 10.59 -5.73 4.85
C LEU A 96 10.57 -7.27 4.74
N PRO A 97 11.42 -7.98 5.51
CA PRO A 97 11.35 -9.43 5.54
C PRO A 97 9.92 -9.84 5.96
N PRO A 98 9.29 -10.77 5.22
CA PRO A 98 7.96 -11.23 5.56
C PRO A 98 7.96 -11.79 6.98
N ILE A 99 6.84 -11.63 7.69
CA ILE A 99 6.67 -12.16 9.05
C ILE A 99 7.03 -13.65 9.03
N GLU A 100 8.09 -14.03 9.74
CA GLU A 100 8.45 -15.43 9.86
C GLU A 100 7.29 -16.18 10.51
N THR A 101 6.75 -17.20 9.84
CA THR A 101 5.63 -18.00 10.36
C THR A 101 5.96 -18.65 11.71
N ARG A 102 7.26 -18.84 11.98
CA ARG A 102 7.76 -19.30 13.28
C ARG A 102 7.48 -18.32 14.42
N ALA A 103 7.35 -17.03 14.16
CA ALA A 103 7.08 -16.02 15.19
C ALA A 103 5.70 -16.20 15.87
N ARG A 104 4.76 -16.91 15.23
CA ARG A 104 3.43 -17.25 15.78
C ARG A 104 3.35 -18.67 16.35
N THR A 105 4.48 -19.25 16.73
CA THR A 105 4.53 -20.60 17.30
C THR A 105 4.41 -20.53 18.82
N GLY A 106 3.65 -21.45 19.41
CA GLY A 106 3.51 -21.58 20.86
C GLY A 106 2.15 -21.13 21.39
N GLN A 107 1.99 -21.22 22.71
CA GLN A 107 0.75 -20.80 23.37
C GLN A 107 0.66 -19.26 23.43
N PRO A 108 -0.50 -18.65 23.16
CA PRO A 108 -0.70 -17.23 23.37
C PRO A 108 -0.48 -16.85 24.84
N GLY A 109 0.40 -15.88 25.07
CA GLY A 109 0.65 -15.25 26.37
C GLY A 109 -0.16 -13.98 26.58
N GLN A 110 0.21 -13.22 27.61
CA GLN A 110 -0.38 -11.93 27.97
C GLN A 110 0.60 -10.78 27.70
N VAL A 111 0.07 -9.55 27.66
CA VAL A 111 0.88 -8.33 27.52
C VAL A 111 1.90 -8.20 28.67
N ALA A 112 1.56 -8.69 29.86
CA ALA A 112 2.47 -8.72 31.02
C ALA A 112 3.70 -9.63 30.81
N ASP A 113 3.67 -10.55 29.84
CA ASP A 113 4.79 -11.44 29.52
C ASP A 113 5.82 -10.77 28.61
N ILE A 114 5.52 -9.59 28.05
CA ILE A 114 6.43 -8.84 27.20
C ILE A 114 7.62 -8.38 28.05
N GLN A 115 8.83 -8.67 27.59
CA GLN A 115 10.07 -8.26 28.24
C GLN A 115 11.00 -7.56 27.25
N PRO A 116 12.01 -6.81 27.73
CA PRO A 116 13.08 -6.32 26.86
C PRO A 116 13.69 -7.44 26.00
N GLY A 117 13.92 -7.15 24.72
CA GLY A 117 14.38 -8.11 23.71
C GLY A 117 13.26 -8.84 22.96
N PHE A 118 11.99 -8.52 23.21
CA PHE A 118 10.89 -8.98 22.36
C PHE A 118 10.89 -8.25 21.02
N THR A 119 10.49 -8.93 19.95
CA THR A 119 10.24 -8.30 18.65
C THR A 119 8.74 -8.01 18.49
N LEU A 120 8.43 -6.74 18.21
CA LEU A 120 7.09 -6.27 17.89
C LEU A 120 6.87 -6.36 16.38
N TYR A 121 5.81 -7.05 15.98
CA TYR A 121 5.42 -7.23 14.59
C TYR A 121 4.14 -6.44 14.31
N ALA A 122 4.19 -5.57 13.32
CA ALA A 122 3.01 -5.01 12.68
C ALA A 122 2.46 -6.01 11.64
N GLN A 123 1.32 -5.68 11.04
CA GLN A 123 0.70 -6.54 10.00
C GLN A 123 1.61 -6.76 8.77
N ASN A 124 2.52 -5.83 8.50
CA ASN A 124 3.41 -5.85 7.35
C ASN A 124 4.85 -6.32 7.66
N GLY A 125 5.19 -6.63 8.91
CA GLY A 125 6.55 -7.09 9.25
C GLY A 125 7.01 -6.73 10.66
N ALA A 126 8.27 -7.04 10.95
CA ALA A 126 8.93 -6.62 12.19
C ALA A 126 9.03 -5.09 12.23
N LEU A 127 8.55 -4.50 13.32
CA LEU A 127 8.45 -3.05 13.50
C LEU A 127 9.51 -2.52 14.47
N ALA A 128 9.65 -3.16 15.63
CA ALA A 128 10.50 -2.66 16.71
C ALA A 128 10.99 -3.76 17.65
N GLU A 129 12.11 -3.53 18.30
CA GLU A 129 12.59 -4.36 19.43
C GLU A 129 12.21 -3.67 20.75
N VAL A 130 11.65 -4.42 21.69
CA VAL A 130 11.29 -3.89 23.01
C VAL A 130 12.54 -3.59 23.81
N VAL A 131 12.70 -2.33 24.23
CA VAL A 131 13.81 -1.88 25.08
C VAL A 131 13.34 -1.78 26.54
N GLY A 132 12.12 -1.34 26.76
CA GLY A 132 11.58 -1.15 28.10
C GLY A 132 10.06 -1.00 28.11
N MET A 133 9.51 -0.85 29.31
CA MET A 133 8.07 -0.67 29.53
C MET A 133 7.85 0.45 30.55
N LEU A 134 6.80 1.23 30.32
CA LEU A 134 6.34 2.29 31.19
C LEU A 134 4.93 1.94 31.69
N PRO A 135 4.75 1.55 32.95
CA PRO A 135 3.42 1.27 33.50
C PRO A 135 2.65 2.56 33.77
N GLY A 136 1.35 2.57 33.45
CA GLY A 136 0.39 3.60 33.86
C GLY A 136 0.71 5.02 33.39
N ALA A 137 0.28 5.37 32.18
CA ALA A 137 0.56 6.66 31.58
C ALA A 137 -0.66 7.27 30.90
N SER A 138 -0.68 8.59 30.76
CA SER A 138 -1.68 9.31 29.98
C SER A 138 -1.09 9.86 28.70
N ASP A 139 -1.88 9.80 27.64
CA ASP A 139 -1.59 10.44 26.36
C ASP A 139 -2.91 10.88 25.70
N PHE A 140 -2.91 12.03 25.02
CA PHE A 140 -4.11 12.65 24.44
C PHE A 140 -5.33 12.71 25.39
N GLY A 141 -5.10 12.97 26.68
CA GLY A 141 -6.16 13.01 27.69
C GLY A 141 -6.81 11.64 28.01
N LYS A 142 -6.33 10.54 27.44
CA LYS A 142 -6.73 9.16 27.78
C LYS A 142 -5.71 8.54 28.73
N ARG A 143 -6.17 7.64 29.60
CA ARG A 143 -5.30 6.81 30.45
C ARG A 143 -5.11 5.46 29.79
N PHE A 144 -3.86 5.04 29.70
CA PHE A 144 -3.44 3.74 29.18
C PHE A 144 -2.86 2.90 30.30
N ALA A 145 -2.99 1.58 30.18
CA ALA A 145 -2.43 0.63 31.14
C ALA A 145 -0.89 0.72 31.18
N GLY A 146 -0.27 1.07 30.06
CA GLY A 146 1.15 1.31 29.94
C GLY A 146 1.58 1.51 28.49
N PHE A 147 2.85 1.82 28.31
CA PHE A 147 3.49 1.92 27.00
C PHE A 147 4.71 0.99 26.95
N ILE A 148 4.91 0.39 25.79
CA ILE A 148 6.12 -0.31 25.41
C ILE A 148 7.03 0.72 24.76
N TYR A 149 8.23 0.88 25.31
CA TYR A 149 9.28 1.64 24.65
C TYR A 149 10.08 0.68 23.77
N GLY A 150 9.97 0.90 22.46
CA GLY A 150 10.60 0.09 21.43
C GLY A 150 11.60 0.90 20.61
N LYS A 151 12.67 0.24 20.18
CA LYS A 151 13.60 0.74 19.18
C LYS A 151 13.12 0.28 17.80
N GLY A 152 12.87 1.21 16.88
CA GLY A 152 12.43 0.87 15.52
C GLY A 152 13.44 -0.01 14.79
N LEU A 153 12.92 -0.93 13.99
CA LEU A 153 13.68 -1.79 13.09
C LEU A 153 13.36 -1.44 11.64
N TYR A 154 14.29 -1.72 10.72
CA TYR A 154 14.06 -1.68 9.27
C TYR A 154 13.42 -0.37 8.75
N GLY A 155 13.89 0.78 9.23
CA GLY A 155 13.43 2.10 8.78
C GLY A 155 12.18 2.62 9.52
N ALA A 156 11.71 1.94 10.56
CA ALA A 156 10.80 2.53 11.54
C ALA A 156 11.52 3.61 12.38
N SER A 157 10.75 4.49 13.03
CA SER A 157 11.28 5.52 13.93
C SER A 157 12.19 4.93 15.00
N ASP A 158 13.36 5.55 15.24
CA ASP A 158 14.35 5.07 16.22
C ASP A 158 13.75 4.85 17.61
N GLU A 159 12.78 5.69 17.98
CA GLU A 159 12.03 5.59 19.21
C GLU A 159 10.54 5.44 18.91
N LEU A 160 9.92 4.44 19.56
CA LEU A 160 8.50 4.16 19.48
C LEU A 160 7.92 3.95 20.89
N TRP A 161 6.78 4.59 21.13
CA TRP A 161 5.99 4.52 22.35
C TRP A 161 4.64 3.90 22.03
N ILE A 162 4.53 2.60 22.26
CA ILE A 162 3.41 1.79 21.78
C ILE A 162 2.51 1.44 22.97
N PRO A 163 1.23 1.86 22.99
CA PRO A 163 0.35 1.54 24.12
C PRO A 163 0.10 0.03 24.20
N PHE A 164 -0.06 -0.49 25.41
CA PHE A 164 -0.34 -1.91 25.66
C PHE A 164 -1.60 -2.39 24.93
N GLU A 165 -2.56 -1.50 24.75
CA GLU A 165 -3.83 -1.70 24.06
C GLU A 165 -3.67 -1.94 22.56
N ALA A 166 -2.52 -1.58 21.96
CA ALA A 166 -2.23 -1.89 20.57
C ALA A 166 -1.74 -3.33 20.36
N VAL A 167 -1.41 -4.06 21.42
CA VAL A 167 -0.94 -5.45 21.35
C VAL A 167 -2.14 -6.39 21.23
N MET A 168 -2.16 -7.17 20.15
CA MET A 168 -3.21 -8.15 19.87
C MET A 168 -2.90 -9.52 20.47
N THR A 169 -1.69 -10.01 20.22
CA THR A 169 -1.26 -11.34 20.66
C THR A 169 0.22 -11.32 21.04
N VAL A 170 0.57 -12.12 22.05
CA VAL A 170 1.93 -12.28 22.54
C VAL A 170 2.28 -13.76 22.48
N TYR A 171 3.49 -14.07 22.04
CA TYR A 171 4.05 -15.40 21.98
C TYR A 171 5.37 -15.40 22.78
N PRO A 172 5.33 -15.74 24.09
CA PRO A 172 6.51 -15.68 24.94
C PRO A 172 7.63 -16.61 24.50
N GLU A 173 7.29 -17.80 23.98
CA GLU A 173 8.24 -18.81 23.51
C GLU A 173 9.15 -18.29 22.39
N THR A 174 8.58 -17.48 21.49
CA THR A 174 9.28 -16.89 20.33
C THR A 174 9.69 -15.45 20.58
N ARG A 175 9.46 -14.92 21.79
CA ARG A 175 9.67 -13.51 22.17
C ARG A 175 9.07 -12.54 21.16
N SER A 176 7.87 -12.85 20.67
CA SER A 176 7.20 -12.10 19.61
C SER A 176 5.89 -11.54 20.11
N ALA A 177 5.58 -10.28 19.78
CA ALA A 177 4.27 -9.70 20.04
C ALA A 177 3.74 -9.03 18.75
N PHE A 178 2.45 -9.16 18.51
CA PHE A 178 1.80 -8.68 17.29
C PHE A 178 0.89 -7.50 17.61
N LEU A 179 0.99 -6.46 16.79
CA LEU A 179 0.25 -5.22 16.93
C LEU A 179 -0.96 -5.18 15.98
N ALA A 180 -2.00 -4.46 16.38
CA ALA A 180 -3.21 -4.25 15.59
C ALA A 180 -3.06 -3.22 14.45
N ILE A 181 -1.83 -2.89 14.03
CA ILE A 181 -1.54 -1.79 13.10
C ILE A 181 -0.74 -2.25 11.89
N LYS A 182 -0.75 -1.46 10.83
CA LYS A 182 0.29 -1.54 9.79
C LYS A 182 1.48 -0.68 10.21
N GLY A 183 2.70 -1.14 9.93
CA GLY A 183 3.93 -0.54 10.48
C GLY A 183 4.22 0.89 10.01
N ASP A 184 3.54 1.34 8.95
CA ASP A 184 3.55 2.70 8.43
C ASP A 184 2.58 3.66 9.16
N GLU A 185 1.66 3.14 9.97
CA GLU A 185 0.68 3.95 10.69
C GLU A 185 1.25 4.54 12.00
N THR A 186 2.50 4.22 12.37
CA THR A 186 3.08 4.67 13.65
C THR A 186 3.16 6.18 13.78
N GLU A 187 3.40 6.90 12.67
CA GLU A 187 3.39 8.37 12.67
C GLU A 187 1.98 8.94 12.81
N HIS A 188 0.99 8.30 12.16
CA HIS A 188 -0.42 8.68 12.27
C HIS A 188 -0.93 8.54 13.71
N PHE A 189 -0.54 7.47 14.40
CA PHE A 189 -0.84 7.30 15.83
C PHE A 189 0.06 8.12 16.75
N GLY A 190 1.06 8.81 16.21
CA GLY A 190 1.96 9.67 16.97
C GLY A 190 2.88 8.91 17.94
N TRP A 191 3.12 7.61 17.71
CA TRP A 191 3.93 6.75 18.58
C TRP A 191 5.42 7.07 18.52
N ASN A 192 5.85 7.88 17.56
CA ASN A 192 7.20 8.43 17.48
C ASN A 192 7.49 9.53 18.52
N VAL A 193 6.53 9.87 19.38
CA VAL A 193 6.68 10.90 20.42
C VAL A 193 6.37 10.28 21.78
N PRO A 194 7.13 10.60 22.84
CA PRO A 194 6.86 10.11 24.18
C PRO A 194 5.48 10.56 24.69
N PRO A 195 4.81 9.71 25.49
CA PRO A 195 3.53 10.04 26.09
C PRO A 195 3.67 11.26 27.00
N GLU A 196 2.57 12.01 27.19
CA GLU A 196 2.56 13.25 27.97
C GLU A 196 3.13 13.09 29.38
N SER A 197 2.93 11.92 29.99
CA SER A 197 3.48 11.59 31.32
C SER A 197 5.02 11.63 31.42
N VAL A 198 5.75 11.43 30.30
CA VAL A 198 7.23 11.44 30.25
C VAL A 198 7.76 12.68 29.55
N ARG A 199 6.92 13.32 28.74
CA ARG A 199 7.30 14.48 27.94
C ARG A 199 7.45 15.73 28.82
N ARG A 200 8.56 16.47 28.64
CA ARG A 200 8.81 17.77 29.30
C ARG A 200 8.33 18.99 28.47
N GLY A 201 7.70 18.74 27.32
CA GLY A 201 7.22 19.76 26.39
C GLY A 201 5.71 20.03 26.52
N PRO A 202 5.17 20.98 25.74
CA PRO A 202 3.74 21.30 25.77
C PRO A 202 2.88 20.09 25.35
N ALA A 203 1.72 19.93 25.99
CA ALA A 203 0.73 18.88 25.72
C ALA A 203 0.31 18.85 24.25
N ARG A 204 0.04 17.66 23.70
CA ARG A 204 -0.36 17.52 22.29
C ARG A 204 -1.77 18.06 22.13
N ARG A 205 -2.01 18.88 21.09
CA ARG A 205 -3.37 19.31 20.77
C ARG A 205 -4.09 18.16 20.03
N PRO A 206 -5.35 17.84 20.39
CA PRO A 206 -6.13 16.81 19.70
C PRO A 206 -6.30 17.05 18.19
N ASP A 207 -6.10 18.30 17.74
CA ASP A 207 -6.46 18.76 16.40
C ASP A 207 -5.32 18.64 15.37
N GLU A 208 -4.12 18.16 15.76
CA GLU A 208 -2.95 18.03 14.88
C GLU A 208 -2.91 16.71 14.07
N THR A 209 -3.91 15.84 14.21
CA THR A 209 -4.05 14.60 13.43
C THR A 209 -5.43 14.53 12.78
N LEU A 210 -5.58 15.22 11.65
CA LEU A 210 -6.64 15.00 10.66
C LEU A 210 -6.02 14.95 9.27
#